data_AF-A0A834BL73-F1
#
_entry.id   AF-A0A834BL73-F1
#
_cell.length_a   1.000
_cell.length_b   1.000
_cell.length_c   1.000
_cell.angle_alpha   90.00
_cell.angle_beta   90.00
_cell.angle_gamma   90.00
#
_symmetry.space_group_name_H-M   'P 1'
#
loop_
_entity.id
_entity.type
_entity.pdbx_description
1 polymer ?
#
loop_
_entity_poly.entity_id
_entity_poly.type
_entity_poly.pdbx_seq_one_letter_code
_entity_poly.pdbx_strand_id
1 'polypeptide(L)'
;MDDDSYNSVDGMELTSQGAGTYWYLPPECFVVGKEPPKISNKVDVWSVGVIFYQCLYGRKPFGHNQSQQDILQENTILKATDVQFPPKPVVTPEAKAFIRRCLVYRKEDRIDVHQLASDPFLMPHIRKSVASSGGAAMAVASTSGSSNNSSSN
;
A
#
# COMPACT_ATOMS: atom_id res chain seq x y z
N MET A 1 -36.16 2.67 -2.31
CA MET A 1 -34.69 2.51 -2.32
C MET A 1 -34.28 2.92 -0.93
N ASP A 2 -34.28 1.95 -0.03
CA ASP A 2 -33.99 2.19 1.37
C ASP A 2 -32.48 2.43 1.49
N ASP A 3 -32.17 3.60 2.01
CA ASP A 3 -30.83 4.04 2.37
C ASP A 3 -30.40 3.21 3.59
N ASP A 4 -29.97 1.97 3.33
CA ASP A 4 -29.30 1.14 4.32
C ASP A 4 -27.97 1.83 4.64
N SER A 5 -28.04 2.71 5.63
CA SER A 5 -26.93 3.33 6.33
C SER A 5 -25.84 2.27 6.56
N TYR A 6 -24.78 2.33 5.75
CA TYR A 6 -23.61 1.48 5.85
C TYR A 6 -22.93 1.77 7.19
N ASN A 7 -23.39 1.09 8.23
CA ASN A 7 -22.81 1.19 9.55
C ASN A 7 -21.58 0.27 9.57
N SER A 8 -20.42 0.84 9.24
CA SER A 8 -19.12 0.15 9.20
C SER A 8 -18.76 -0.55 10.52
N VAL A 9 -19.48 -0.22 11.60
CA VAL A 9 -19.36 -0.76 12.94
C VAL A 9 -19.98 -2.16 13.07
N ASP A 10 -21.03 -2.49 12.31
CA ASP A 10 -21.81 -3.71 12.55
C ASP A 10 -21.42 -4.92 11.68
N GLY A 11 -20.64 -4.66 10.63
CA GLY A 11 -20.15 -5.70 9.70
C GLY A 11 -21.28 -6.42 8.96
N MET A 12 -20.89 -7.30 8.05
CA MET A 12 -21.79 -8.22 7.33
C MET A 12 -21.37 -9.64 7.67
N GLU A 13 -22.33 -10.56 7.70
CA GLU A 13 -22.01 -11.98 7.88
C GLU A 13 -21.30 -12.52 6.64
N LEU A 14 -20.29 -13.36 6.85
CA LEU A 14 -19.63 -14.07 5.77
C LEU A 14 -20.59 -15.10 5.15
N THR A 15 -21.03 -14.84 3.93
CA THR A 15 -22.06 -15.62 3.24
C THR A 15 -21.68 -17.06 2.92
N SER A 16 -20.39 -17.35 2.76
CA SER A 16 -19.88 -18.69 2.43
C SER A 16 -18.48 -18.88 2.99
N GLN A 17 -18.38 -19.27 4.26
CA GLN A 17 -17.10 -19.55 4.90
C GLN A 17 -16.40 -20.72 4.21
N GLY A 18 -15.12 -20.55 3.90
CA GLY A 18 -14.31 -21.54 3.17
C GLY A 18 -14.32 -21.36 1.64
N ALA A 19 -15.11 -20.46 1.08
CA ALA A 19 -14.98 -20.02 -0.31
C ALA A 19 -13.86 -18.97 -0.47
N GLY A 20 -13.43 -18.75 -1.72
CA GLY A 20 -12.41 -17.75 -2.07
C GLY A 20 -10.99 -18.30 -2.23
N THR A 21 -10.03 -17.39 -2.38
CA THR A 21 -8.61 -17.71 -2.61
C THR A 21 -7.81 -17.35 -1.36
N TYR A 22 -7.49 -18.34 -0.52
CA TYR A 22 -7.15 -18.14 0.90
C TYR A 22 -5.99 -17.20 1.20
N TRP A 23 -5.00 -17.12 0.32
CA TRP A 23 -3.88 -16.20 0.51
C TRP A 23 -4.27 -14.72 0.57
N TYR A 24 -5.40 -14.35 -0.04
CA TYR A 24 -5.88 -12.97 -0.10
C TYR A 24 -6.97 -12.70 0.94
N LEU A 25 -7.43 -13.72 1.67
CA LEU A 25 -8.42 -13.54 2.73
C LEU A 25 -7.72 -13.18 4.05
N PRO A 26 -8.33 -12.29 4.87
CA PRO A 26 -7.78 -11.93 6.17
C PRO A 26 -8.07 -12.98 7.25
N PRO A 27 -7.41 -12.91 8.42
CA PRO A 27 -7.54 -13.90 9.51
C PRO A 27 -8.98 -14.11 9.99
N GLU A 28 -9.80 -13.05 10.06
CA GLU A 28 -11.18 -13.14 10.52
C GLU A 28 -12.06 -14.07 9.66
N CYS A 29 -11.74 -14.29 8.38
CA CYS A 29 -12.48 -15.21 7.52
C CYS A 29 -12.27 -16.69 7.87
N PHE A 30 -11.23 -17.00 8.66
CA PHE A 30 -10.86 -18.37 9.05
C PHE A 30 -11.29 -18.73 10.47
N VAL A 31 -11.87 -17.78 11.22
CA VAL A 31 -12.36 -18.04 12.58
C VAL A 31 -13.63 -18.89 12.49
N VAL A 32 -13.60 -20.09 13.08
CA VAL A 32 -14.76 -20.98 13.16
C VAL A 32 -15.39 -20.85 14.54
N GLY A 33 -16.68 -20.52 14.60
CA GLY A 33 -17.43 -20.31 15.84
C GLY A 33 -18.89 -20.73 15.70
N LYS A 34 -19.69 -20.49 16.76
CA LYS A 34 -21.14 -20.72 16.72
C LYS A 34 -21.87 -19.75 15.80
N GLU A 35 -21.34 -18.55 15.65
CA GLU A 35 -21.84 -17.51 14.75
C GLU A 35 -20.88 -17.29 13.59
N PRO A 36 -21.39 -16.95 12.39
CA PRO A 36 -20.55 -16.68 11.23
C PRO A 36 -19.64 -15.47 11.49
N PRO A 37 -18.44 -15.43 10.88
CA PRO A 37 -17.57 -14.28 11.01
C PRO A 37 -18.22 -13.01 10.47
N LYS A 38 -18.16 -11.93 11.25
CA LYS A 38 -18.49 -10.58 10.78
C LYS A 38 -17.30 -9.99 10.00
N ILE A 39 -17.54 -9.67 8.72
CA ILE A 39 -16.60 -9.03 7.79
C ILE A 39 -17.03 -7.59 7.48
N SER A 40 -16.13 -6.79 6.91
CA SER A 40 -16.43 -5.44 6.41
C SER A 40 -15.53 -5.12 5.21
N ASN A 41 -15.57 -3.89 4.69
CA ASN A 41 -14.65 -3.46 3.61
C ASN A 41 -13.15 -3.61 3.95
N LYS A 42 -12.81 -3.86 5.23
CA LYS A 42 -11.45 -4.17 5.69
C LYS A 42 -10.90 -5.50 5.18
N VAL A 43 -11.75 -6.40 4.66
CA VAL A 43 -11.27 -7.62 3.99
C VAL A 43 -10.59 -7.32 2.65
N ASP A 44 -11.07 -6.30 1.95
CA ASP A 44 -10.47 -5.84 0.69
C ASP A 44 -9.15 -5.13 0.96
N VAL A 45 -9.05 -4.38 2.07
CA VAL A 45 -7.80 -3.73 2.49
C VAL A 45 -6.67 -4.76 2.70
N TRP A 46 -6.97 -5.90 3.33
CA TRP A 46 -6.01 -7.00 3.46
C TRP A 46 -5.61 -7.56 2.08
N SER A 47 -6.60 -7.81 1.22
CA SER A 47 -6.38 -8.29 -0.14
C SER A 47 -5.44 -7.37 -0.92
N VAL A 48 -5.64 -6.04 -0.83
CA VAL A 48 -4.77 -5.03 -1.44
C VAL A 48 -3.35 -5.13 -0.91
N GLY A 49 -3.16 -5.28 0.41
CA GLY A 49 -1.84 -5.47 1.01
C GLY A 49 -1.10 -6.70 0.48
N VAL A 50 -1.80 -7.84 0.36
CA VAL A 50 -1.25 -9.08 -0.18
C VAL A 50 -0.87 -8.93 -1.65
N ILE A 51 -1.76 -8.37 -2.47
CA ILE A 51 -1.53 -8.14 -3.90
C ILE A 51 -0.34 -7.22 -4.11
N PHE A 52 -0.29 -6.09 -3.39
CA PHE A 52 0.79 -5.13 -3.54
C PHE A 52 2.14 -5.71 -3.12
N TYR A 53 2.19 -6.46 -2.01
CA TYR A 53 3.39 -7.21 -1.64
C TYR A 53 3.81 -8.18 -2.76
N GLN A 54 2.86 -8.93 -3.33
CA GLN A 54 3.14 -9.90 -4.39
C GLN A 54 3.66 -9.23 -5.66
N CYS A 55 3.15 -8.05 -6.03
CA CYS A 55 3.68 -7.27 -7.15
C CYS A 55 5.14 -6.85 -6.93
N LEU A 56 5.53 -6.51 -5.70
CA LEU A 56 6.89 -6.06 -5.39
C LEU A 56 7.90 -7.21 -5.27
N TYR A 57 7.51 -8.33 -4.66
CA TYR A 57 8.43 -9.42 -4.31
C TYR A 57 8.26 -10.68 -5.16
N GLY A 58 7.25 -10.75 -6.03
CA GLY A 58 6.94 -11.93 -6.84
C GLY A 58 6.42 -13.13 -6.04
N ARG A 59 6.21 -12.97 -4.73
CA ARG A 59 5.75 -14.02 -3.81
C ARG A 59 4.71 -13.49 -2.85
N LYS A 60 3.89 -14.38 -2.30
CA LYS A 60 2.88 -14.01 -1.31
C LYS A 60 3.54 -13.80 0.07
N PRO A 61 3.05 -12.88 0.90
CA PRO A 61 3.61 -12.62 2.24
C PRO A 61 3.39 -13.83 3.18
N PHE A 62 2.28 -14.55 3.00
CA PHE A 62 1.91 -15.72 3.79
C PHE A 62 1.64 -16.91 2.85
N GLY A 63 2.05 -18.11 3.27
CA GLY A 63 1.73 -19.37 2.58
C GLY A 63 2.13 -19.48 1.10
N HIS A 64 3.16 -18.77 0.63
CA HIS A 64 3.48 -18.66 -0.80
C HIS A 64 3.51 -20.00 -1.58
N ASN A 65 4.07 -21.06 -0.97
CA ASN A 65 4.21 -22.39 -1.58
C ASN A 65 3.29 -23.44 -0.95
N GLN A 66 2.31 -23.02 -0.16
CA GLN A 66 1.35 -23.90 0.48
C GLN A 66 0.13 -24.08 -0.42
N SER A 67 -0.49 -25.25 -0.42
CA SER A 67 -1.82 -25.40 -1.02
C SER A 67 -2.90 -24.74 -0.15
N GLN A 68 -4.11 -24.56 -0.68
CA GLN A 68 -5.23 -24.07 0.15
C GLN A 68 -5.55 -25.00 1.31
N GLN A 69 -5.38 -26.32 1.11
CA GLN A 69 -5.55 -27.31 2.15
C GLN A 69 -4.51 -27.12 3.26
N ASP A 70 -3.24 -26.93 2.91
CA ASP A 70 -2.18 -26.70 3.89
C ASP A 70 -2.41 -25.41 4.68
N ILE A 71 -2.88 -24.34 4.01
CA ILE A 71 -3.22 -23.07 4.67
C ILE A 71 -4.26 -23.27 5.79
N LEU A 72 -5.29 -24.08 5.53
CA LEU A 72 -6.32 -24.40 6.52
C LEU A 72 -5.76 -25.28 7.63
N GLN A 73 -5.09 -26.39 7.27
CA GLN A 73 -4.59 -27.36 8.24
C GLN A 73 -3.54 -26.77 9.18
N GLU A 74 -2.66 -25.91 8.65
CA GLU A 74 -1.59 -25.28 9.42
C GLU A 74 -2.03 -23.98 10.09
N ASN A 75 -3.26 -23.51 9.85
CA ASN A 75 -3.76 -22.23 10.32
C ASN A 75 -2.84 -21.06 9.89
N THR A 76 -2.30 -21.10 8.68
CA THR A 76 -1.27 -20.15 8.20
C THR A 76 -1.72 -18.70 8.33
N ILE A 77 -2.94 -18.38 7.86
CA ILE A 77 -3.44 -17.00 7.90
C ILE A 77 -3.79 -16.58 9.33
N LEU A 78 -4.28 -17.48 10.17
CA LEU A 78 -4.52 -17.20 11.60
C LEU A 78 -3.22 -16.96 12.39
N LYS A 79 -2.06 -17.35 11.86
CA LYS A 79 -0.74 -17.07 12.44
C LYS A 79 -0.04 -15.86 11.81
N ALA A 80 -0.64 -15.22 10.81
CA ALA A 80 -0.07 -14.11 10.04
C ALA A 80 -0.08 -12.78 10.82
N THR A 81 0.61 -12.74 11.95
CA THR A 81 0.61 -11.59 12.88
C THR A 81 1.57 -10.47 12.49
N ASP A 82 2.64 -10.79 11.75
CA ASP A 82 3.60 -9.80 11.23
C ASP A 82 4.08 -10.18 9.82
N VAL A 83 4.25 -9.16 8.97
CA VAL A 83 4.72 -9.32 7.60
C VAL A 83 6.22 -9.11 7.51
N GLN A 84 6.92 -10.10 6.96
CA GLN A 84 8.36 -10.04 6.74
C GLN A 84 8.69 -9.52 5.34
N PHE A 85 9.72 -8.68 5.24
CA PHE A 85 10.17 -8.10 3.98
C PHE A 85 11.58 -8.61 3.64
N PRO A 86 11.74 -9.36 2.54
CA PRO A 86 13.05 -9.74 2.05
C PRO A 86 13.96 -8.51 1.81
N PRO A 87 15.28 -8.66 1.91
CA PRO A 87 16.21 -7.56 1.65
C PRO A 87 16.27 -7.15 0.17
N LYS A 88 15.82 -8.03 -0.75
CA LYS A 88 15.79 -7.77 -2.20
C LYS A 88 14.43 -8.20 -2.81
N PRO A 89 13.91 -7.46 -3.80
CA PRO A 89 14.38 -6.14 -4.24
C PRO A 89 14.24 -5.09 -3.12
N VAL A 90 15.04 -4.03 -3.20
CA VAL A 90 14.92 -2.91 -2.25
C VAL A 90 13.64 -2.16 -2.57
N VAL A 91 12.76 -2.03 -1.58
CA VAL A 91 11.53 -1.24 -1.66
C VAL A 91 11.57 -0.15 -0.59
N THR A 92 10.89 0.96 -0.85
CA THR A 92 10.94 2.13 0.03
C THR A 92 10.33 1.84 1.40
N PRO A 93 10.80 2.51 2.47
CA PRO A 93 10.20 2.38 3.80
C PRO A 93 8.70 2.70 3.80
N GLU A 94 8.26 3.66 2.98
CA GLU A 94 6.87 4.10 2.84
C GLU A 94 6.00 2.96 2.27
N ALA A 95 6.49 2.25 1.25
CA ALA A 95 5.80 1.09 0.70
C ALA A 95 5.67 -0.05 1.72
N LYS A 96 6.72 -0.32 2.51
CA LYS A 96 6.65 -1.30 3.61
C LYS A 96 5.66 -0.87 4.69
N ALA A 97 5.64 0.42 5.04
CA ALA A 97 4.71 0.97 6.02
C ALA A 97 3.26 0.88 5.53
N PHE A 98 3.01 1.16 4.25
CA PHE A 98 1.71 0.98 3.61
C PHE A 98 1.24 -0.48 3.70
N ILE A 99 2.09 -1.44 3.31
CA ILE A 99 1.77 -2.87 3.42
C ILE A 99 1.46 -3.27 4.87
N ARG A 100 2.21 -2.78 5.86
CA ARG A 100 1.93 -3.06 7.28
C ARG A 100 0.58 -2.52 7.74
N ARG A 101 0.16 -1.34 7.28
CA ARG A 101 -1.17 -0.80 7.59
C ARG A 101 -2.30 -1.63 6.96
N CYS A 102 -2.08 -2.18 5.76
CA CYS A 102 -3.04 -3.08 5.13
C CYS A 102 -3.12 -4.45 5.82
N LEU A 103 -1.96 -4.99 6.24
CA LEU A 103 -1.82 -6.35 6.79
C LEU A 103 -1.86 -6.38 8.32
N VAL A 104 -2.61 -5.48 8.95
CA VAL A 104 -2.84 -5.54 10.40
C VAL A 104 -3.73 -6.74 10.73
N TYR A 105 -3.25 -7.59 11.63
CA TYR A 105 -3.91 -8.84 12.01
C TYR A 105 -5.32 -8.61 12.56
N ARG A 106 -5.46 -7.74 13.56
CA ARG A 106 -6.75 -7.39 14.15
C ARG A 106 -7.51 -6.44 13.23
N LYS A 107 -8.71 -6.84 12.78
CA LYS A 107 -9.55 -6.03 11.90
C LYS A 107 -9.98 -4.70 12.54
N GLU A 108 -10.04 -4.63 13.86
CA GLU A 108 -10.37 -3.38 14.58
C GLU A 108 -9.28 -2.32 14.36
N ASP A 109 -8.01 -2.75 14.35
CA ASP A 109 -6.83 -1.89 14.18
C ASP A 109 -6.45 -1.68 12.70
N ARG A 110 -6.97 -2.53 11.79
CA ARG A 110 -6.76 -2.40 10.34
C ARG A 110 -7.51 -1.18 9.82
N ILE A 111 -6.87 -0.41 8.95
CA ILE A 111 -7.53 0.72 8.28
C ILE A 111 -8.70 0.23 7.41
N ASP A 112 -9.74 1.04 7.25
CA ASP A 112 -10.81 0.79 6.29
C ASP A 112 -10.47 1.29 4.88
N VAL A 113 -11.35 1.02 3.92
CA VAL A 113 -11.14 1.39 2.51
C VAL A 113 -11.08 2.91 2.30
N HIS A 114 -11.78 3.70 3.12
CA HIS A 114 -11.79 5.17 3.01
C HIS A 114 -10.48 5.77 3.53
N GLN A 115 -9.98 5.24 4.64
CA GLN A 115 -8.66 5.55 5.18
C GLN A 115 -7.55 5.10 4.21
N LEU A 116 -7.67 3.90 3.63
CA LEU A 116 -6.75 3.41 2.61
C LEU A 116 -6.70 4.33 1.39
N ALA A 117 -7.85 4.77 0.87
CA ALA A 117 -7.94 5.66 -0.28
C ALA A 117 -7.30 7.05 -0.01
N SER A 118 -7.24 7.44 1.27
CA SER A 118 -6.61 8.70 1.71
C SER A 118 -5.16 8.50 2.19
N ASP A 119 -4.59 7.31 2.03
CA ASP A 119 -3.24 7.01 2.50
C ASP A 119 -2.19 7.84 1.74
N PRO A 120 -1.25 8.51 2.44
CA PRO A 120 -0.21 9.32 1.80
C PRO A 120 0.62 8.58 0.74
N PHE A 121 0.72 7.25 0.84
CA PHE A 121 1.41 6.42 -0.15
C PHE A 121 0.70 6.39 -1.51
N LEU A 122 -0.63 6.49 -1.53
CA LEU A 122 -1.44 6.49 -2.76
C LEU A 122 -1.68 7.90 -3.30
N MET A 123 -1.46 8.93 -2.49
CA MET A 123 -1.63 10.31 -2.93
C MET A 123 -0.57 10.67 -3.99
N PRO A 124 -0.94 11.42 -5.04
CA PRO A 124 0.02 11.92 -6.00
C PRO A 124 1.08 12.74 -5.26
N HIS A 125 2.34 12.30 -5.31
CA HIS A 125 3.42 13.24 -5.12
C HIS A 125 3.24 14.30 -6.21
N ILE A 126 2.90 15.53 -5.84
CA ILE A 126 3.01 16.66 -6.76
C ILE A 126 4.45 16.59 -7.24
N ARG A 127 4.66 16.10 -8.47
CA ARG A 127 5.96 16.12 -9.10
C ARG A 127 6.33 17.59 -9.03
N LYS A 128 7.34 17.95 -8.24
CA LYS A 128 8.07 19.19 -8.52
C LYS A 128 8.46 19.01 -9.97
N SER A 129 7.77 19.72 -10.85
CA SER A 129 8.00 19.65 -12.27
C SER A 129 9.49 19.81 -12.46
N VAL A 130 10.01 19.13 -13.48
CA VAL A 130 11.33 19.41 -14.02
C VAL A 130 11.29 20.88 -14.49
N ALA A 131 11.56 21.79 -13.56
CA ALA A 131 11.90 23.18 -13.79
C ALA A 131 13.40 23.27 -13.61
N SER A 132 14.12 22.59 -14.51
CA SER A 132 15.52 22.88 -14.78
C SER A 132 15.75 22.71 -16.28
N SER A 133 16.32 23.78 -16.84
CA SER A 133 16.93 23.95 -18.16
C SER A 133 16.01 23.97 -19.39
N GLY A 134 15.71 25.18 -19.85
CA GLY A 134 15.22 25.45 -21.21
C GLY A 134 15.20 26.93 -21.59
N GLY A 135 16.08 27.76 -21.03
CA GLY A 135 16.24 29.15 -21.45
C GLY A 135 17.23 29.25 -22.61
N ALA A 136 16.74 29.11 -23.84
CA ALA A 136 17.50 29.42 -25.04
C ALA A 136 17.27 30.89 -25.42
N ALA A 137 18.33 31.70 -25.37
CA ALA A 137 18.45 32.92 -26.16
C ALA A 137 19.93 33.21 -26.40
N MET A 138 20.40 32.90 -27.62
CA MET A 138 21.64 33.46 -28.16
C MET A 138 21.32 34.80 -28.84
N ALA A 139 22.13 35.81 -28.60
CA ALA A 139 22.31 36.95 -29.51
C ALA A 139 23.70 37.60 -29.31
N VAL A 140 24.59 37.23 -30.23
CA VAL A 140 25.61 37.99 -30.99
C VAL A 140 26.39 39.17 -30.37
N ALA A 141 27.69 39.15 -30.73
CA ALA A 141 28.78 40.01 -30.31
C ALA A 141 28.78 41.45 -30.89
N SER A 142 29.47 42.37 -30.22
CA SER A 142 30.34 43.39 -30.85
C SER A 142 31.27 44.06 -29.83
N THR A 143 32.40 44.50 -30.36
CA THR A 143 33.71 44.79 -29.75
C THR A 143 33.93 46.24 -29.30
N SER A 144 35.08 46.47 -28.65
CA SER A 144 35.77 47.72 -28.26
C SER A 144 35.32 48.30 -26.90
N GLY A 145 36.18 48.60 -25.92
CA GLY A 145 37.62 48.83 -25.92
C GLY A 145 37.87 50.29 -25.55
N SER A 146 37.93 50.62 -24.25
CA SER A 146 38.42 51.93 -23.76
C SER A 146 38.73 51.92 -22.25
N SER A 147 40.01 52.12 -21.95
CA SER A 147 40.57 53.08 -20.98
C SER A 147 40.32 52.87 -19.47
N ASN A 148 41.28 52.20 -18.81
CA ASN A 148 41.50 52.35 -17.37
C ASN A 148 42.31 53.62 -17.10
N ASN A 149 41.75 54.53 -16.30
CA ASN A 149 42.45 55.65 -15.70
C ASN A 149 42.77 55.29 -14.25
N SER A 150 44.04 55.06 -13.94
CA SER A 150 44.54 54.87 -12.58
C SER A 150 45.37 56.10 -12.17
N SER A 151 44.85 56.90 -11.26
CA SER A 151 45.58 57.97 -10.58
C SER A 151 45.79 57.61 -9.11
N SER A 152 47.06 57.59 -8.72
CA SER A 152 47.65 58.08 -7.47
C SER A 152 47.18 57.52 -6.12
N ASN A 153 48.11 56.86 -5.42
CA ASN A 153 48.70 57.39 -4.18
C ASN A 153 50.15 56.87 -4.03
#